data_AF-A0A6V7MC29-F1
#
_entry.id   AF-A0A6V7MC29-F1
#
_cell.length_a   1.000
_cell.length_b   1.000
_cell.length_c   1.000
_cell.angle_alpha   90.00
_cell.angle_beta   90.00
_cell.angle_gamma   90.00
#
_symmetry.space_group_name_H-M   'P 1'
#
loop_
_entity.id
_entity.type
_entity.pdbx_description
1 polymer ?
#
loop_
_entity_poly.entity_id
_entity_poly.type
_entity_poly.pdbx_seq_one_letter_code
_entity_poly.pdbx_strand_id
1 'polypeptide(L)' 'SAPTTCKEAIKKWEEQTKKSAADAEEVILSFQFPPIERMDNSLSMLQNVT' A
#
# COMPACT_ATOMS: atom_id res chain seq x y z
N SER A 1 -3.59 -12.38 15.56
CA SER A 1 -3.08 -11.21 14.83
C SER A 1 -3.31 -11.47 13.35
N ALA A 2 -4.20 -10.72 12.70
CA ALA A 2 -4.46 -10.91 11.27
C ALA A 2 -3.25 -10.39 10.47
N PRO A 3 -2.84 -11.08 9.38
CA PRO A 3 -1.79 -10.59 8.50
C PRO A 3 -2.14 -9.21 7.91
N THR A 4 -1.13 -8.38 7.65
CA THR A 4 -1.36 -7.10 6.99
C THR A 4 -1.66 -7.36 5.52
N THR A 5 -2.78 -6.85 5.01
CA THR A 5 -3.08 -6.93 3.57
C THR A 5 -2.46 -5.74 2.85
N CYS A 6 -2.22 -5.87 1.53
CA CYS A 6 -1.76 -4.73 0.72
C CYS A 6 -2.67 -3.51 0.86
N LYS A 7 -3.99 -3.70 0.97
CA LYS A 7 -4.96 -2.62 1.18
C LYS A 7 -4.71 -1.85 2.48
N GLU A 8 -4.48 -2.56 3.58
CA GLU A 8 -4.19 -1.94 4.88
C GLU A 8 -2.83 -1.22 4.88
N ALA A 9 -1.83 -1.82 4.23
CA ALA A 9 -0.51 -1.19 4.08
C ALA A 9 -0.60 0.11 3.25
N ILE A 10 -1.33 0.10 2.14
CA ILE A 10 -1.58 1.27 1.30
C ILE A 10 -2.30 2.35 2.11
N LYS A 11 -3.37 2.00 2.83
CA LYS A 11 -4.11 2.96 3.65
C LYS A 11 -3.23 3.63 4.72
N LYS A 12 -2.41 2.84 5.44
CA LYS A 12 -1.44 3.38 6.39
C LYS A 12 -0.40 4.29 5.73
N TRP A 13 0.02 3.97 4.51
CA TRP A 13 0.93 4.81 3.76
C TRP A 13 0.27 6.13 3.36
N GLU A 14 -0.99 6.10 2.90
CA GLU A 14 -1.77 7.30 2.57
C GLU A 14 -1.99 8.19 3.80
N GLU A 15 -2.28 7.60 4.97
CA GLU A 15 -2.44 8.34 6.22
C GLU A 15 -1.14 9.00 6.68
N GLN A 16 0.01 8.34 6.49
CA GLN A 16 1.32 8.87 6.89
C GLN A 16 1.84 9.95 5.94
N THR A 17 1.70 9.73 4.64
CA THR A 17 2.18 10.69 3.62
C THR A 17 1.17 11.78 3.28
N LYS A 18 -0.10 11.58 3.66
CA LYS A 18 -1.25 12.40 3.27
C LYS A 18 -1.41 12.54 1.76
N LYS A 19 -0.89 11.59 1.00
CA LYS A 19 -1.00 11.49 -0.46
C LYS A 19 -1.89 10.31 -0.81
N SER A 20 -2.58 10.39 -1.94
CA SER A 20 -3.28 9.22 -2.46
C SER A 20 -2.29 8.32 -3.20
N ALA A 21 -2.33 7.02 -2.92
CA ALA A 21 -1.40 6.06 -3.53
C ALA A 21 -1.59 5.94 -5.04
N ALA A 22 -2.77 6.31 -5.55
CA ALA A 22 -3.06 6.35 -6.99
C ALA A 22 -2.33 7.49 -7.72
N ASP A 23 -2.05 8.60 -7.04
CA ASP A 23 -1.40 9.81 -7.59
C ASP A 23 0.09 9.89 -7.22
N ALA A 24 0.59 8.96 -6.42
CA ALA A 24 1.96 8.98 -5.94
C ALA A 24 2.92 8.37 -6.96
N GLU A 25 3.97 9.11 -7.31
CA GLU A 25 5.05 8.63 -8.19
C GLU A 25 5.75 7.39 -7.59
N GLU A 26 5.91 7.36 -6.26
CA GLU A 26 6.52 6.25 -5.54
C GLU A 26 5.76 5.92 -4.24
N VAL A 27 5.42 4.65 -4.05
CA VAL A 27 4.74 4.12 -2.86
C VAL A 27 5.57 3.02 -2.22
N ILE A 28 6.09 3.26 -1.02
CA ILE A 28 6.97 2.32 -0.31
C ILE A 28 6.20 1.69 0.86
N LEU A 29 5.91 0.38 0.74
CA LEU A 29 5.15 -0.40 1.74
C LEU A 29 6.03 -1.31 2.61
N SER A 30 7.28 -0.90 2.85
CA SER A 30 8.25 -1.67 3.63
C SER A 30 7.97 -1.65 5.15
N PHE A 31 8.59 -2.57 5.89
CA PHE A 31 8.57 -2.64 7.37
C PHE A 31 7.18 -2.73 8.01
N GLN A 32 6.21 -3.40 7.37
CA GLN A 32 4.90 -3.65 7.98
C GLN A 32 4.98 -4.70 9.09
N PHE A 33 4.31 -4.43 10.21
CA PHE A 33 4.11 -5.38 11.30
C PHE A 33 2.61 -5.50 11.63
N PRO A 34 2.01 -6.70 11.55
CA PRO A 34 2.56 -7.96 11.03
C PRO A 34 2.97 -7.88 9.54
N PRO A 35 3.83 -8.78 9.05
CA PRO A 35 4.29 -8.78 7.66
C PRO A 35 3.12 -8.94 6.68
N ILE A 36 3.30 -8.42 5.46
CA ILE A 36 2.33 -8.62 4.38
C ILE A 36 2.41 -10.08 3.94
N GLU A 37 1.33 -10.82 4.08
CA GLU A 37 1.32 -12.27 3.84
C GLU A 37 1.09 -12.60 2.35
N ARG A 38 0.35 -11.77 1.62
CA ARG A 38 0.07 -11.97 0.20
C ARG A 38 0.01 -10.64 -0.54
N MET A 39 0.55 -10.66 -1.76
CA MET A 39 0.35 -9.59 -2.73
C MET A 39 -1.05 -9.77 -3.34
N ASP A 40 -2.00 -8.95 -2.91
CA ASP A 40 -3.39 -9.01 -3.38
C ASP A 40 -3.64 -8.03 -4.54
N ASN A 41 -4.80 -8.16 -5.18
CA ASN A 41 -5.23 -7.26 -6.26
C ASN A 41 -5.28 -5.78 -5.87
N SER A 42 -5.07 -5.40 -4.60
CA SER A 42 -4.97 -4.00 -4.19
C SER A 42 -3.86 -3.22 -4.90
N LEU A 43 -2.87 -3.89 -5.49
CA LEU A 43 -1.90 -3.25 -6.37
C LEU A 43 -2.52 -2.65 -7.63
N SER A 44 -3.69 -3.11 -8.07
CA SER A 44 -4.41 -2.53 -9.21
C SER A 44 -4.92 -1.11 -8.94
N MET A 45 -4.80 -0.61 -7.69
CA MET A 45 -5.10 0.77 -7.33
C MET A 45 -3.99 1.74 -7.74
N LEU A 46 -2.76 1.24 -7.94
CA LEU A 46 -1.64 2.04 -8.42
C LEU A 46 -1.78 2.22 -9.93
N GLN A 47 -1.85 3.46 -10.40
CA GLN A 47 -1.98 3.76 -11.83
C GLN A 47 -0.60 3.74 -12.49
N ASN A 48 -0.50 3.11 -13.67
CA ASN A 48 0.69 3.25 -14.49
C ASN A 48 0.64 4.60 -15.21
N VAL A 49 1.52 5.52 -14.82
CA VAL A 49 1.68 6.80 -15.51
C VAL A 49 2.56 6.56 -16.73
N THR A 50 1.94 6.53 -17.91
CA THR A 50 2.61 6.32 -19.21
C THR A 50 2.94 7.64 -19.88
#